data_AF-A0A1X0B023-F1
#
_entry.id   AF-A0A1X0B023-F1
#
_cell.length_a   1.000
_cell.length_b   1.000
_cell.length_c   1.000
_cell.angle_alpha   90.00
_cell.angle_beta   90.00
_cell.angle_gamma   90.00
#
_symmetry.space_group_name_H-M   'P 1'
#
loop_
_entity.id
_entity.type
_entity.pdbx_description
1 polymer ?
#
loop_
_entity_poly.entity_id
_entity_poly.type
_entity_poly.pdbx_seq_one_letter_code
_entity_poly.pdbx_strand_id
1 'polypeptide(L)'
;MSDPADRPLPTYTARVAAISAILAKHLPLDGLVRKNPVANPLAPYPSLMAAWGPDTSAAATVTISVHPVDDFAEEVALLRSTAGDIAYEVPCRDPGTYALVQKDPAAVWVVATGCEVRMSHTGMDPATLVEPAMDVAISVGWTDFVDDTR
;
A
#
# COMPACT_ATOMS: atom_id res chain seq x y z
N MET A 1 9.78 -21.77 -14.12
CA MET A 1 9.33 -21.07 -12.90
C MET A 1 8.43 -19.96 -13.40
N SER A 2 7.13 -20.04 -13.12
CA SER A 2 6.20 -18.97 -13.42
C SER A 2 6.49 -17.83 -12.45
N ASP A 3 6.62 -16.61 -12.96
CA ASP A 3 6.76 -15.43 -12.13
C ASP A 3 5.51 -15.33 -11.23
N PRO A 4 5.59 -14.98 -9.94
CA PRO A 4 4.41 -14.76 -9.10
C PRO A 4 3.44 -13.73 -9.71
N ALA A 5 3.94 -12.86 -10.58
CA ALA A 5 3.16 -11.91 -11.39
C ALA A 5 2.20 -12.56 -12.40
N ASP A 6 2.36 -13.85 -12.74
CA ASP A 6 1.51 -14.55 -13.73
C ASP A 6 0.18 -15.07 -13.16
N ARG A 7 -0.04 -15.03 -11.85
CA ARG A 7 -1.32 -15.44 -11.28
C ARG A 7 -2.20 -14.20 -11.12
N PRO A 8 -3.25 -14.03 -11.96
CA PRO A 8 -4.14 -12.90 -11.80
C PRO A 8 -4.76 -12.92 -10.39
N LEU A 9 -4.86 -11.72 -9.79
CA LEU A 9 -5.53 -11.49 -8.51
C LEU A 9 -6.89 -10.82 -8.79
N PRO A 10 -7.88 -11.53 -9.35
CA PRO A 10 -9.09 -10.93 -9.94
C PRO A 10 -10.07 -10.37 -8.90
N THR A 11 -9.90 -10.73 -7.63
CA THR A 11 -10.81 -10.37 -6.54
C THR A 11 -10.09 -9.54 -5.48
N TYR A 12 -10.83 -8.68 -4.79
CA TYR A 12 -10.33 -7.96 -3.62
C TYR A 12 -9.72 -8.92 -2.58
N THR A 13 -10.38 -10.02 -2.24
CA THR A 13 -9.89 -10.96 -1.23
C THR A 13 -8.55 -11.59 -1.62
N ALA A 14 -8.38 -12.01 -2.87
CA ALA A 14 -7.10 -12.52 -3.38
C ALA A 14 -5.98 -11.47 -3.31
N ARG A 15 -6.26 -10.21 -3.66
CA ARG A 15 -5.28 -9.11 -3.56
C ARG A 15 -4.87 -8.86 -2.12
N VAL A 16 -5.84 -8.75 -1.21
CA VAL A 16 -5.55 -8.52 0.21
C VAL A 16 -4.78 -9.69 0.82
N ALA A 17 -5.07 -10.93 0.42
CA ALA A 17 -4.28 -12.08 0.86
C ALA A 17 -2.82 -12.02 0.38
N ALA A 18 -2.58 -11.60 -0.87
CA ALA A 18 -1.23 -11.39 -1.40
C ALA A 18 -0.50 -10.27 -0.65
N ILE A 19 -1.18 -9.13 -0.40
CA ILE A 19 -0.66 -8.03 0.41
C ILE A 19 -0.30 -8.52 1.81
N SER A 20 -1.20 -9.22 2.50
CA SER A 20 -0.93 -9.78 3.83
C SER A 20 0.29 -10.71 3.84
N ALA A 21 0.45 -11.56 2.82
CA ALA A 21 1.59 -12.45 2.71
C ALA A 21 2.93 -11.72 2.50
N ILE A 22 2.91 -10.57 1.81
CA ILE A 22 4.09 -9.70 1.69
C ILE A 22 4.35 -9.03 3.04
N LEU A 23 3.35 -8.33 3.59
CA LEU A 23 3.50 -7.58 4.83
C LEU A 23 3.95 -8.45 6.00
N ALA A 24 3.50 -9.70 6.10
CA ALA A 24 3.91 -10.64 7.16
C ALA A 24 5.41 -11.00 7.14
N LYS A 25 6.13 -10.72 6.05
CA LYS A 25 7.60 -10.88 5.99
C LYS A 25 8.34 -9.73 6.66
N HIS A 26 7.70 -8.57 6.80
CA HIS A 26 8.34 -7.33 7.27
C HIS A 26 7.73 -6.81 8.58
N LEU A 27 6.45 -7.10 8.82
CA LEU A 27 5.63 -6.51 9.88
C LEU A 27 5.01 -7.58 10.78
N PRO A 28 4.84 -7.30 12.09
CA PRO A 28 4.14 -8.20 13.00
C PRO A 28 2.63 -8.15 12.74
N LEU A 29 2.15 -8.98 11.82
CA LEU A 29 0.71 -9.13 11.54
C LEU A 29 0.01 -10.18 12.40
N ASP A 30 0.77 -10.97 13.17
CA ASP A 30 0.22 -12.05 13.99
C ASP A 30 -0.82 -11.52 14.99
N GLY A 31 -2.00 -12.16 14.99
CA GLY A 31 -3.12 -11.78 15.86
C GLY A 31 -3.90 -10.55 15.40
N LEU A 32 -3.51 -9.88 14.31
CA LEU A 32 -4.31 -8.82 13.71
C LEU A 32 -5.38 -9.39 12.77
N VAL A 33 -6.58 -8.83 12.84
CA VAL A 33 -7.71 -9.19 11.97
C VAL A 33 -7.92 -8.11 10.90
N ARG A 34 -8.19 -8.54 9.66
CA ARG A 34 -8.62 -7.63 8.59
C ARG A 34 -9.96 -7.02 8.98
N LYS A 35 -10.09 -5.70 8.88
CA LYS A 35 -11.29 -4.98 9.35
C LYS A 35 -11.99 -4.09 8.33
N ASN A 36 -11.58 -4.10 7.06
CA ASN A 36 -12.21 -3.26 6.03
C ASN A 36 -13.62 -3.75 5.71
N PRO A 37 -14.63 -2.86 5.78
CA PRO A 37 -16.00 -3.20 5.44
C PRO A 37 -16.27 -3.16 3.93
N VAL A 38 -15.42 -2.49 3.15
CA VAL A 38 -15.55 -2.31 1.69
C VAL A 38 -14.16 -2.29 1.04
N ALA A 39 -14.08 -2.71 -0.23
CA ALA A 39 -12.81 -2.74 -0.95
C ALA A 39 -12.30 -1.35 -1.35
N ASN A 40 -13.20 -0.45 -1.73
CA ASN A 40 -12.89 0.91 -2.21
C ASN A 40 -13.82 1.95 -1.56
N PRO A 41 -13.43 2.58 -0.44
CA PRO A 41 -14.21 3.63 0.18
C PRO A 41 -14.11 4.99 -0.54
N LEU A 42 -13.20 5.14 -1.53
CA LEU A 42 -12.97 6.37 -2.28
C LEU A 42 -13.66 6.37 -3.66
N ALA A 43 -14.53 5.39 -3.94
CA ALA A 43 -15.25 5.31 -5.20
C ALA A 43 -15.95 6.65 -5.54
N PRO A 44 -15.90 7.09 -6.82
CA PRO A 44 -15.47 6.34 -8.00
C PRO A 44 -13.96 6.35 -8.28
N TYR A 45 -13.13 6.93 -7.41
CA TYR A 45 -11.67 6.89 -7.61
C TYR A 45 -11.17 5.43 -7.48
N PRO A 46 -10.42 4.89 -8.45
CA PRO A 46 -9.96 3.51 -8.43
C PRO A 46 -8.95 3.30 -7.29
N SER A 47 -9.38 2.65 -6.20
CA SER A 47 -8.50 2.33 -5.08
C SER A 47 -8.85 0.99 -4.43
N LEU A 48 -7.84 0.35 -3.84
CA LEU A 48 -7.98 -0.80 -2.97
C LEU A 48 -7.49 -0.37 -1.61
N MET A 49 -8.30 -0.57 -0.58
CA MET A 49 -7.91 -0.26 0.79
C MET A 49 -7.99 -1.50 1.67
N ALA A 50 -6.94 -1.75 2.45
CA ALA A 50 -6.89 -2.79 3.45
C ALA A 50 -6.33 -2.25 4.78
N ALA A 51 -6.73 -2.84 5.88
CA ALA A 51 -6.46 -2.40 7.23
C ALA A 51 -6.59 -3.59 8.19
N TRP A 52 -5.66 -3.66 9.13
CA TRP A 52 -5.58 -4.70 10.14
C TRP A 52 -5.50 -4.07 11.53
N GLY A 53 -6.22 -4.64 12.49
CA GLY A 53 -6.22 -4.21 13.89
C GLY A 53 -6.39 -5.40 14.83
N PRO A 54 -6.28 -5.20 16.16
CA PRO A 54 -6.39 -6.30 17.12
C PRO A 54 -7.79 -6.94 17.15
N ASP A 55 -8.82 -6.18 16.77
CA ASP A 55 -10.18 -6.66 16.54
C ASP A 55 -10.90 -5.76 15.51
N THR A 56 -12.14 -6.11 15.17
CA THR A 56 -12.94 -5.38 14.17
C THR A 56 -13.39 -3.98 14.62
N SER A 57 -13.41 -3.71 15.92
CA SER A 57 -13.87 -2.46 16.54
C SER A 57 -12.74 -1.48 16.86
N ALA A 58 -11.54 -1.97 17.17
CA ALA A 58 -10.38 -1.17 17.52
C ALA A 58 -9.82 -0.37 16.33
N ALA A 59 -9.06 0.69 16.60
CA ALA A 59 -8.34 1.43 15.55
C ALA A 59 -7.39 0.49 14.78
N ALA A 60 -7.16 0.78 13.50
CA ALA A 60 -6.26 -0.03 12.69
C ALA A 60 -4.81 0.17 13.14
N THR A 61 -4.10 -0.94 13.34
CA THR A 61 -2.65 -0.94 13.56
C THR A 61 -1.92 -0.66 12.25
N VAL A 62 -2.36 -1.28 11.15
CA VAL A 62 -1.79 -1.11 9.81
C VAL A 62 -2.89 -0.69 8.86
N THR A 63 -2.62 0.31 8.03
CA THR A 63 -3.48 0.65 6.89
C THR A 63 -2.66 0.72 5.62
N ILE A 64 -3.24 0.27 4.52
CA ILE A 64 -2.65 0.33 3.19
C ILE A 64 -3.73 0.74 2.19
N SER A 65 -3.35 1.58 1.24
CA SER A 65 -4.14 1.87 0.05
C SER A 65 -3.28 1.74 -1.19
N VAL A 66 -3.86 1.20 -2.25
CA VAL A 66 -3.21 0.97 -3.54
C VAL A 66 -4.01 1.69 -4.61
N HIS A 67 -3.35 2.49 -5.46
CA HIS A 67 -3.97 3.33 -6.49
C HIS A 67 -3.23 3.17 -7.84
N PRO A 68 -3.92 3.30 -8.99
CA PRO A 68 -3.24 3.40 -10.28
C PRO A 68 -2.45 4.70 -10.38
N VAL A 69 -1.34 4.64 -11.11
CA VAL A 69 -0.55 5.80 -11.52
C VAL A 69 -0.37 5.76 -13.03
N ASP A 70 -0.97 6.75 -13.71
CA ASP A 70 -0.90 6.86 -15.17
C ASP A 70 0.42 7.51 -15.64
N ASP A 71 0.88 8.55 -14.94
CA ASP A 71 2.16 9.23 -15.20
C ASP A 71 3.00 9.30 -13.92
N PHE A 72 4.16 8.65 -13.96
CA PHE A 72 5.08 8.60 -12.83
C PHE A 72 5.63 9.97 -12.43
N ALA A 73 5.97 10.82 -13.39
CA ALA A 73 6.58 12.11 -13.11
C ALA A 73 5.56 13.09 -12.52
N GLU A 74 4.33 13.07 -13.03
CA GLU A 74 3.22 13.85 -12.50
C GLU A 74 2.87 13.42 -11.07
N GLU A 75 2.77 12.11 -10.82
CA GLU A 75 2.47 11.58 -9.49
C GLU A 75 3.55 11.97 -8.48
N VAL A 76 4.83 11.77 -8.81
CA VAL A 76 5.95 12.17 -7.93
C VAL A 76 5.94 13.67 -7.64
N ALA A 77 5.61 14.51 -8.62
CA ALA A 77 5.48 15.95 -8.41
C ALA A 77 4.31 16.28 -7.47
N LEU A 78 3.18 15.59 -7.62
CA LEU A 78 2.02 15.74 -6.75
C LEU A 78 2.35 15.33 -5.30
N LEU A 79 2.98 14.17 -5.10
CA LEU A 79 3.38 13.69 -3.78
C LEU A 79 4.32 14.65 -3.08
N ARG A 80 5.34 15.17 -3.78
CA ARG A 80 6.24 16.21 -3.27
C ARG A 80 5.49 17.45 -2.82
N SER A 81 4.54 17.92 -3.64
CA SER A 81 3.76 19.12 -3.34
C SER A 81 2.82 18.92 -2.13
N THR A 82 2.29 17.71 -1.97
CA THR A 82 1.31 17.38 -0.93
C THR A 82 1.98 17.16 0.43
N ALA A 83 3.17 16.56 0.44
CA ALA A 83 3.78 16.12 1.69
C ALA A 83 4.35 17.26 2.54
N GLY A 84 4.70 18.40 1.93
CA GLY A 84 5.27 19.55 2.62
C GLY A 84 6.58 19.24 3.36
N ASP A 85 6.94 20.06 4.35
CA ASP A 85 8.24 20.01 5.04
C ASP A 85 8.38 18.86 6.06
N ILE A 86 7.31 18.10 6.30
CA ILE A 86 7.28 17.00 7.30
C ILE A 86 7.66 15.64 6.70
N ALA A 87 8.05 15.63 5.43
CA ALA A 87 8.39 14.44 4.68
C ALA A 87 9.80 14.49 4.11
N TYR A 88 10.37 13.33 3.83
CA TYR A 88 11.67 13.21 3.18
C TYR A 88 11.69 12.03 2.22
N GLU A 89 12.41 12.19 1.13
CA GLU A 89 12.57 11.13 0.13
C GLU A 89 13.59 10.12 0.60
N VAL A 90 13.28 8.85 0.33
CA VAL A 90 14.21 7.75 0.51
C VAL A 90 14.74 7.35 -0.86
N PRO A 91 16.06 7.37 -1.09
CA PRO A 91 16.63 6.95 -2.36
C PRO A 91 16.26 5.50 -2.70
N CYS A 92 15.62 5.30 -3.84
CA CYS A 92 15.32 3.97 -4.37
C CYS A 92 16.41 3.53 -5.35
N ARG A 93 16.66 2.23 -5.43
CA ARG A 93 17.72 1.66 -6.28
C ARG A 93 17.31 1.53 -7.74
N ASP A 94 16.03 1.25 -7.99
CA ASP A 94 15.53 0.92 -9.32
C ASP A 94 14.93 2.14 -10.03
N PRO A 95 15.23 2.35 -11.33
CA PRO A 95 14.58 3.40 -12.10
C PRO A 95 13.05 3.26 -12.11
N GLY A 96 12.34 4.39 -12.10
CA GLY A 96 10.87 4.39 -12.08
C GLY A 96 10.27 3.98 -10.73
N THR A 97 11.07 4.07 -9.65
CA THR A 97 10.59 3.91 -8.29
C THR A 97 10.79 5.19 -7.49
N TYR A 98 9.89 5.43 -6.55
CA TYR A 98 9.91 6.60 -5.67
C TYR A 98 9.40 6.21 -4.28
N ALA A 99 10.01 6.76 -3.23
CA ALA A 99 9.58 6.57 -1.87
C ALA A 99 9.68 7.88 -1.08
N LEU A 100 8.60 8.21 -0.38
CA LEU A 100 8.47 9.37 0.47
C LEU A 100 7.98 8.96 1.85
N VAL A 101 8.70 9.36 2.88
CA VAL A 101 8.37 9.07 4.28
C VAL A 101 7.82 10.33 4.92
N GLN A 102 6.64 10.25 5.52
CA GLN A 102 6.03 11.30 6.33
C GLN A 102 6.15 10.95 7.81
N LYS A 103 6.80 11.81 8.60
CA LYS A 103 7.01 11.55 10.05
C LYS A 103 5.72 11.66 10.85
N ASP A 104 4.83 12.56 10.45
CA ASP A 104 3.49 12.77 11.00
C ASP A 104 2.56 12.86 9.78
N PRO A 105 1.61 11.93 9.56
CA PRO A 105 1.03 10.95 10.50
C PRO A 105 1.70 9.56 10.54
N ALA A 106 3.03 9.47 10.41
CA ALA A 106 3.79 8.21 10.35
C ALA A 106 3.32 7.30 9.20
N ALA A 107 3.49 7.79 7.97
CA ALA A 107 3.10 7.11 6.74
C ALA A 107 4.22 7.10 5.70
N VAL A 108 4.12 6.21 4.73
CA VAL A 108 4.95 6.19 3.53
C VAL A 108 4.07 6.19 2.29
N TRP A 109 4.55 6.88 1.26
CA TRP A 109 4.00 6.84 -0.09
C TRP A 109 5.08 6.32 -1.02
N VAL A 110 4.73 5.32 -1.81
CA VAL A 110 5.66 4.63 -2.69
C VAL A 110 5.04 4.54 -4.06
N VAL A 111 5.81 4.83 -5.11
CA VAL A 111 5.36 4.66 -6.49
C VAL A 111 6.29 3.69 -7.17
N ALA A 112 5.73 2.64 -7.77
CA ALA A 112 6.46 1.70 -8.62
C ALA A 112 5.50 1.05 -9.62
N THR A 113 6.00 0.71 -10.81
CA THR A 113 5.26 -0.11 -11.80
C THR A 113 3.82 0.38 -12.09
N GLY A 114 3.63 1.71 -12.21
CA GLY A 114 2.30 2.30 -12.48
C GLY A 114 1.32 2.22 -11.30
N CYS A 115 1.84 2.12 -10.08
CA CYS A 115 1.05 1.95 -8.87
C CYS A 115 1.60 2.85 -7.75
N GLU A 116 0.69 3.51 -7.04
CA GLU A 116 0.99 4.17 -5.77
C GLU A 116 0.53 3.27 -4.61
N VAL A 117 1.39 3.08 -3.61
CA VAL A 117 1.04 2.45 -2.34
C VAL A 117 1.25 3.47 -1.23
N ARG A 118 0.18 3.74 -0.47
CA ARG A 118 0.26 4.48 0.80
C ARG A 118 0.11 3.52 1.95
N MET A 119 1.00 3.57 2.92
CA MET A 119 0.96 2.69 4.08
C MET A 119 1.26 3.45 5.37
N SER A 120 0.58 3.10 6.45
CA SER A 120 0.87 3.60 7.80
C SER A 120 0.80 2.48 8.82
N HIS A 121 1.58 2.62 9.89
CA HIS A 121 1.61 1.69 11.00
C HIS A 121 1.65 2.44 12.33
N THR A 122 0.76 2.10 13.24
CA THR A 122 0.76 2.65 14.60
C THR A 122 1.88 2.02 15.43
N GLY A 123 2.83 2.82 15.90
CA GLY A 123 3.90 2.35 16.80
C GLY A 123 5.17 1.84 16.11
N MET A 124 5.32 2.04 14.80
CA MET A 124 6.57 1.78 14.07
C MET A 124 7.11 3.06 13.44
N ASP A 125 8.43 3.13 13.23
CA ASP A 125 9.04 4.19 12.43
C ASP A 125 8.58 4.05 10.98
N PRO A 126 7.98 5.09 10.36
CA PRO A 126 7.49 5.01 8.99
C PRO A 126 8.59 4.66 7.99
N ALA A 127 9.87 4.96 8.25
CA ALA A 127 10.97 4.55 7.36
C ALA A 127 11.02 3.03 7.14
N THR A 128 10.62 2.24 8.14
CA THR A 128 10.57 0.77 8.05
C THR A 128 9.48 0.24 7.13
N LEU A 129 8.54 1.10 6.74
CA LEU A 129 7.41 0.76 5.88
C LEU A 129 7.73 0.87 4.38
N VAL A 130 8.85 1.50 4.01
CA VAL A 130 9.22 1.74 2.60
C VAL A 130 9.37 0.43 1.84
N GLU A 131 10.16 -0.51 2.37
CA GLU A 131 10.42 -1.81 1.74
C GLU A 131 9.13 -2.64 1.55
N PRO A 132 8.31 -2.91 2.58
CA PRO A 132 7.07 -3.65 2.39
C PRO A 132 6.07 -2.96 1.45
N ALA A 133 5.97 -1.63 1.45
CA ALA A 133 5.07 -0.93 0.54
C ALA A 133 5.60 -0.94 -0.92
N MET A 134 6.92 -0.89 -1.12
CA MET A 134 7.55 -1.09 -2.43
C MET A 134 7.28 -2.51 -2.96
N ASP A 135 7.45 -3.54 -2.10
CA ASP A 135 7.19 -4.94 -2.47
C ASP A 135 5.74 -5.16 -2.88
N VAL A 136 4.78 -4.50 -2.21
CA VAL A 136 3.37 -4.52 -2.62
C VAL A 136 3.18 -3.83 -3.97
N ALA A 137 3.75 -2.65 -4.18
CA ALA A 137 3.63 -1.92 -5.44
C ALA A 137 4.14 -2.74 -6.63
N ILE A 138 5.29 -3.41 -6.47
CA ILE A 138 5.93 -4.22 -7.52
C ILE A 138 5.22 -5.57 -7.72
N SER A 139 4.87 -6.26 -6.63
CA SER A 139 4.39 -7.65 -6.72
C SER A 139 2.88 -7.78 -6.90
N VAL A 140 2.12 -6.86 -6.33
CA VAL A 140 0.65 -6.84 -6.41
C VAL A 140 0.20 -5.82 -7.45
N GLY A 141 0.77 -4.61 -7.37
CA GLY A 141 0.45 -3.49 -8.24
C GLY A 141 -1.03 -3.10 -8.23
N TRP A 142 -1.38 -2.24 -9.19
CA TRP A 142 -2.77 -1.88 -9.46
C TRP A 142 -3.28 -2.57 -10.72
N THR A 143 -4.47 -3.17 -10.60
CA THR A 143 -5.28 -3.63 -11.73
C THR A 143 -6.73 -3.73 -11.25
N ASP A 144 -7.69 -3.74 -12.17
CA ASP A 144 -9.11 -3.90 -11.81
C ASP A 144 -9.34 -5.19 -11.02
N PHE A 145 -10.35 -5.16 -10.16
CA PHE A 145 -10.76 -6.31 -9.36
C PHE A 145 -12.26 -6.30 -9.06
N VAL A 146 -12.77 -7.49 -8.79
CA VAL A 146 -14.12 -7.69 -8.28
C VAL A 146 -14.11 -7.49 -6.77
N ASP A 147 -14.95 -6.59 -6.25
CA ASP A 147 -15.24 -6.51 -4.81
C ASP A 147 -16.08 -7.72 -4.40
N ASP A 148 -15.43 -8.72 -3.82
CA ASP A 148 -16.01 -9.97 -3.32
C ASP A 148 -16.18 -9.98 -1.78
N THR A 149 -16.24 -8.79 -1.16
CA THR A 149 -16.41 -8.66 0.29
C THR A 149 -17.86 -8.87 0.79
N ARG A 150 -18.81 -9.08 -0.13
CA ARG A 150 -20.26 -9.19 0.13
C ARG A 150 -20.81 -10.54 -0.27
#